data_AF-U5N7S1-F1
#
_entry.id   AF-U5N7S1-F1
#
_cell.length_a   1.000
_cell.length_b   1.000
_cell.length_c   1.000
_cell.angle_alpha   90.00
_cell.angle_beta   90.00
_cell.angle_gamma   90.00
#
_symmetry.space_group_name_H-M   'P 1'
#
loop_
_entity.id
_entity.type
_entity.pdbx_description
1 polymer ?
#
loop_
_entity_poly.entity_id
_entity_poly.type
_entity_poly.pdbx_seq_one_letter_code
_entity_poly.pdbx_strand_id
1 'polypeptide(L)'
;MSVATYPFFGKVAELVGRLTAIQGDCASAEVHRRMSETYGEREGTRRTTNMVIQSLASWGIVERVAKGKRIIRLAPTGIDNDELTAWLIEAAVRYVGKPVSIPSLQSLPVLFPFTLTRHLAYVVSNSANLSLRSEGPSNQFVALRSTLARASTK
;
A
#
# COMPACT_ATOMS: atom_id res chain seq x y z
N MET A 1 -2.14 6.50 -6.29
CA MET A 1 -2.42 7.64 -5.38
C MET A 1 -3.51 7.40 -4.35
N SER A 2 -4.59 6.63 -4.63
CA SER A 2 -5.70 6.46 -3.66
C SER A 2 -5.28 6.01 -2.26
N VAL A 3 -4.33 5.08 -2.17
CA VAL A 3 -3.75 4.60 -0.90
C VAL A 3 -3.04 5.71 -0.12
N ALA A 4 -2.33 6.62 -0.81
CA ALA A 4 -1.57 7.70 -0.19
C ALA A 4 -2.47 8.87 0.26
N THR A 5 -3.54 9.15 -0.48
CA THR A 5 -4.43 10.30 -0.23
C THR A 5 -5.60 9.96 0.69
N TYR A 6 -6.09 8.72 0.67
CA TYR A 6 -7.27 8.30 1.43
C TYR A 6 -6.91 7.17 2.40
N PRO A 7 -6.62 7.48 3.68
CA PRO A 7 -6.19 6.49 4.67
C PRO A 7 -7.17 5.31 4.82
N PHE A 8 -8.48 5.56 4.70
CA PHE A 8 -9.50 4.50 4.73
C PHE A 8 -9.33 3.51 3.57
N PHE A 9 -9.09 4.00 2.35
CA PHE A 9 -8.82 3.17 1.18
C PHE A 9 -7.53 2.36 1.39
N GLY A 10 -6.47 3.03 1.84
CA GLY A 10 -5.19 2.40 2.15
C GLY A 10 -5.34 1.28 3.19
N LYS A 11 -6.15 1.49 4.24
CA LYS A 11 -6.39 0.45 5.25
C LYS A 11 -7.13 -0.77 4.69
N VAL A 12 -8.15 -0.58 3.86
CA VAL A 12 -8.84 -1.70 3.21
C VAL A 12 -7.87 -2.47 2.30
N ALA A 13 -7.08 -1.77 1.47
CA ALA A 13 -6.08 -2.40 0.60
C ALA A 13 -5.03 -3.18 1.41
N GLU A 14 -4.52 -2.60 2.51
CA GLU A 14 -3.59 -3.26 3.42
C GLU A 14 -4.20 -4.54 4.04
N LEU A 15 -5.44 -4.48 4.51
CA LEU A 15 -6.13 -5.63 5.11
C LEU A 15 -6.38 -6.74 4.10
N VAL A 16 -6.87 -6.40 2.90
CA VAL A 16 -7.08 -7.37 1.82
C VAL A 16 -5.75 -8.00 1.40
N GLY A 17 -4.72 -7.19 1.15
CA GLY A 17 -3.40 -7.68 0.78
C GLY A 17 -2.79 -8.60 1.86
N ARG A 18 -3.00 -8.27 3.15
CA ARG A 18 -2.49 -9.06 4.27
C ARG A 18 -3.23 -10.39 4.42
N LEU A 19 -4.56 -10.37 4.38
CA LEU A 19 -5.39 -11.57 4.56
C LEU A 19 -5.23 -12.56 3.40
N THR A 20 -5.09 -12.04 2.18
CA THR A 20 -4.93 -12.87 0.98
C THR A 20 -3.49 -13.34 0.74
N ALA A 21 -2.51 -12.86 1.51
CA ALA A 21 -1.10 -13.21 1.29
C ALA A 21 -0.78 -14.70 1.51
N ILE A 22 -1.55 -15.41 2.35
CA ILE A 22 -1.28 -16.80 2.70
C ILE A 22 -1.98 -17.77 1.74
N GLN A 23 -3.30 -17.63 1.57
CA GLN A 23 -4.12 -18.58 0.83
C GLN A 23 -4.59 -18.06 -0.54
N GLY A 24 -4.22 -16.83 -0.89
CA GLY A 24 -4.71 -16.18 -2.12
C GLY A 24 -6.15 -15.69 -2.04
N ASP A 25 -6.83 -15.85 -0.89
CA ASP A 25 -8.20 -15.39 -0.73
C ASP A 25 -8.54 -15.06 0.74
N CYS A 26 -9.66 -14.40 0.97
CA CYS A 26 -10.19 -14.15 2.31
C CYS A 26 -11.71 -13.95 2.33
N ALA A 27 -12.30 -14.06 3.52
CA ALA A 27 -13.71 -13.73 3.73
C ALA A 27 -13.89 -12.21 3.76
N SER A 28 -14.88 -11.69 3.01
CA SER A 28 -15.24 -10.27 3.04
C SER A 28 -15.65 -9.81 4.45
N ALA A 29 -16.33 -10.68 5.20
CA ALA A 29 -16.71 -10.43 6.59
C ALA A 29 -15.50 -10.15 7.50
N GLU A 30 -14.35 -10.78 7.25
CA GLU A 30 -13.13 -10.56 8.04
C GLU A 30 -12.54 -9.17 7.77
N VAL A 31 -12.59 -8.69 6.52
CA VAL A 31 -12.19 -7.31 6.19
C VAL A 31 -13.11 -6.31 6.87
N HIS A 32 -14.44 -6.54 6.79
CA HIS A 32 -15.43 -5.68 7.45
C HIS A 32 -15.24 -5.63 8.97
N ARG A 33 -15.03 -6.79 9.62
CA ARG A 33 -14.78 -6.87 11.06
C ARG A 33 -13.58 -6.02 11.48
N ARG A 34 -12.44 -6.18 10.82
CA ARG A 34 -11.22 -5.40 11.11
C ARG A 34 -11.37 -3.90 10.82
N MET A 35 -12.13 -3.54 9.79
CA MET A 35 -12.47 -2.15 9.51
C MET A 35 -13.36 -1.56 10.62
N SER A 36 -14.33 -2.31 11.12
CA SER A 36 -15.16 -1.89 12.26
C SER A 36 -14.35 -1.75 13.56
N GLU A 37 -13.36 -2.61 13.80
CA GLU A 37 -12.46 -2.48 14.96
C GLU A 37 -11.61 -1.22 14.89
N THR A 38 -11.20 -0.80 13.69
CA THR A 38 -10.33 0.36 13.48
C THR A 38 -11.11 1.68 13.41
N TYR A 39 -12.26 1.69 12.74
CA TYR A 39 -13.03 2.91 12.41
C TYR A 39 -14.39 2.99 13.11
N GLY A 40 -14.72 2.00 13.94
CA GLY A 40 -16.01 1.88 14.61
C GLY A 40 -17.07 1.17 13.78
N GLU A 41 -17.98 0.49 14.47
CA GLU A 41 -19.10 -0.24 13.89
C GLU A 41 -20.23 0.73 13.52
N ARG A 42 -20.20 1.19 12.26
CA ARG A 42 -21.20 2.11 11.68
C ARG A 42 -21.57 1.65 10.29
N GLU A 43 -22.81 1.93 9.88
CA GLU A 43 -23.27 1.63 8.51
C GLU A 43 -22.37 2.29 7.46
N GLY A 44 -21.87 3.50 7.74
CA GLY A 44 -20.91 4.21 6.87
C GLY A 44 -19.59 3.45 6.68
N THR A 45 -19.04 2.84 7.75
CA THR A 45 -17.81 2.02 7.69
C THR A 45 -18.04 0.79 6.82
N ARG A 46 -19.16 0.09 7.05
CA ARG A 46 -19.53 -1.11 6.29
C ARG A 46 -19.71 -0.79 4.81
N ARG A 47 -20.51 0.23 4.49
CA ARG A 47 -20.79 0.65 3.11
C ARG A 47 -19.51 1.08 2.38
N THR A 48 -18.70 1.95 3.00
CA THR A 48 -17.46 2.45 2.39
C THR A 48 -16.45 1.32 2.16
N THR A 49 -16.33 0.37 3.11
CA THR A 49 -15.47 -0.81 2.95
C THR A 49 -15.88 -1.63 1.72
N ASN A 50 -17.18 -1.89 1.54
CA ASN A 50 -17.70 -2.61 0.38
C ASN A 50 -17.44 -1.86 -0.93
N MET A 51 -17.55 -0.52 -0.93
CA MET A 51 -17.23 0.31 -2.10
C MET A 51 -15.74 0.22 -2.47
N VAL A 52 -14.84 0.23 -1.49
CA VAL A 52 -13.39 0.06 -1.76
C VAL A 52 -13.08 -1.32 -2.32
N ILE A 53 -13.65 -2.38 -1.74
CA ILE A 53 -13.50 -3.75 -2.26
C ILE A 53 -14.02 -3.84 -3.70
N GLN A 54 -15.15 -3.19 -4.00
CA GLN A 54 -15.67 -3.11 -5.37
C GLN A 54 -14.71 -2.38 -6.31
N SER A 55 -14.11 -1.26 -5.90
CA SER A 55 -13.12 -0.55 -6.72
C SER A 55 -11.88 -1.41 -7.00
N LEU A 56 -11.38 -2.12 -5.98
CA LEU A 56 -10.26 -3.06 -6.17
C LEU A 56 -10.63 -4.16 -7.17
N ALA A 57 -11.87 -4.65 -7.14
CA ALA A 57 -12.34 -5.64 -8.11
C ALA A 57 -12.45 -5.07 -9.52
N SER A 58 -13.04 -3.88 -9.67
CA SER A 58 -13.15 -3.19 -10.96
C SER A 58 -11.79 -2.87 -11.60
N TRP A 59 -10.73 -2.71 -10.79
CA TRP A 59 -9.36 -2.51 -11.27
C TRP A 59 -8.59 -3.81 -11.56
N GLY A 60 -9.21 -4.99 -11.40
CA GLY A 60 -8.55 -6.26 -11.63
C GLY A 60 -7.50 -6.62 -10.58
N ILE A 61 -7.63 -6.08 -9.36
CA ILE A 61 -6.74 -6.39 -8.23
C ILE A 61 -7.24 -7.63 -7.47
N VAL A 62 -8.56 -7.77 -7.37
CA VAL A 62 -9.24 -8.91 -6.72
C VAL A 62 -10.44 -9.36 -7.53
N GLU A 63 -10.91 -10.57 -7.27
CA GLU A 63 -12.20 -11.07 -7.73
C GLU A 63 -13.14 -11.27 -6.54
N ARG A 64 -14.42 -10.93 -6.71
CA ARG A 64 -15.46 -11.15 -5.70
C ARG A 64 -16.28 -12.37 -6.08
N VAL A 65 -16.19 -13.43 -5.31
CA VAL A 65 -16.92 -14.68 -5.55
C VAL A 65 -17.93 -14.97 -4.44
N ALA A 66 -18.72 -16.04 -4.61
CA ALA A 66 -19.74 -16.46 -3.65
C ALA A 66 -20.70 -15.32 -3.25
N LYS A 67 -21.23 -14.60 -4.25
CA LYS A 67 -22.08 -13.41 -4.07
C LYS A 67 -21.40 -12.31 -3.24
N GLY A 68 -20.09 -12.15 -3.40
CA GLY A 68 -19.28 -11.14 -2.71
C GLY A 68 -18.88 -11.49 -1.28
N LYS A 69 -19.12 -12.72 -0.83
CA LYS A 69 -18.72 -13.20 0.51
C LYS A 69 -17.23 -13.55 0.60
N ARG A 70 -16.58 -13.88 -0.52
CA ARG A 70 -15.13 -14.14 -0.59
C ARG A 70 -14.46 -13.21 -1.59
N ILE A 71 -13.22 -12.86 -1.30
CA ILE A 71 -12.35 -12.00 -2.09
C ILE A 71 -11.15 -12.84 -2.47
N ILE A 72 -10.92 -13.05 -3.76
CA ILE A 72 -9.76 -13.77 -4.29
C ILE A 72 -8.76 -12.74 -4.80
N ARG A 73 -7.50 -12.88 -4.41
CA ARG A 73 -6.38 -12.08 -4.90
C ARG A 73 -6.03 -12.54 -6.31
N LEU A 74 -6.00 -11.60 -7.25
CA LEU A 74 -5.61 -11.90 -8.63
C LEU A 74 -4.07 -11.98 -8.76
N ALA A 75 -3.62 -12.47 -9.92
CA ALA A 75 -2.21 -12.70 -10.20
C ALA A 75 -1.37 -11.43 -9.94
N PRO A 76 -0.18 -11.54 -9.30
CA PRO A 76 0.68 -10.40 -9.08
C PRO A 76 1.08 -9.70 -10.39
N THR A 77 1.05 -8.37 -10.39
CA THR A 77 1.52 -7.58 -11.53
C THR A 77 2.96 -7.16 -11.29
N GLY A 78 3.88 -7.67 -12.11
CA GLY A 78 5.27 -7.24 -12.09
C GLY A 78 5.40 -5.79 -12.56
N ILE A 79 6.15 -4.98 -11.82
CA ILE A 79 6.49 -3.61 -12.19
C ILE A 79 7.98 -3.58 -12.50
N ASP A 80 8.31 -3.27 -13.75
CA ASP A 80 9.66 -3.28 -14.32
C ASP A 80 10.13 -1.91 -14.80
N ASN A 81 9.34 -0.86 -14.59
CA ASN A 81 9.70 0.53 -14.89
C ASN A 81 10.17 1.24 -13.61
N ASP A 82 11.30 1.97 -13.68
CA ASP A 82 11.91 2.62 -12.53
C ASP A 82 11.08 3.79 -11.98
N GLU A 83 10.50 4.61 -12.86
CA GLU A 83 9.65 5.74 -12.47
C GLU A 83 8.36 5.25 -11.77
N LEU A 84 7.72 4.22 -12.32
CA LEU A 84 6.52 3.63 -11.74
C LEU A 84 6.83 2.92 -10.42
N THR A 85 7.98 2.24 -10.33
CA THR A 85 8.47 1.65 -9.09
C THR A 85 8.68 2.72 -8.02
N ALA A 86 9.37 3.82 -8.35
CA ALA A 86 9.57 4.94 -7.43
C ALA A 86 8.24 5.56 -6.98
N TRP A 87 7.30 5.75 -7.92
CA TRP A 87 5.97 6.30 -7.64
C TRP A 87 5.14 5.41 -6.71
N LEU A 88 5.20 4.08 -6.88
CA LEU A 88 4.54 3.12 -5.99
C LEU A 88 5.17 3.12 -4.59
N ILE A 89 6.50 3.14 -4.50
CA ILE A 89 7.21 3.24 -3.23
C ILE A 89 6.83 4.54 -2.52
N GLU A 90 6.77 5.66 -3.23
CA GLU A 90 6.34 6.94 -2.67
C GLU A 90 4.91 6.87 -2.10
N ALA A 91 3.97 6.28 -2.85
CA ALA A 91 2.61 6.10 -2.37
C ALA A 91 2.54 5.25 -1.10
N ALA A 92 3.33 4.18 -1.03
CA ALA A 92 3.40 3.31 0.15
C ALA A 92 4.02 4.01 1.35
N VAL A 93 5.14 4.74 1.17
CA VAL A 93 5.79 5.49 2.25
C VAL A 93 4.89 6.61 2.77
N ARG A 94 4.17 7.31 1.88
CA ARG A 94 3.15 8.30 2.26
C ARG A 94 2.05 7.69 3.11
N TYR A 95 1.54 6.52 2.73
CA TYR A 95 0.51 5.82 3.50
C TYR A 95 1.03 5.33 4.86
N VAL A 96 2.24 4.77 4.91
CA VAL A 96 2.86 4.31 6.16
C VAL A 96 3.15 5.47 7.11
N GLY A 97 3.44 6.66 6.58
CA GLY A 97 3.63 7.89 7.36
C GLY A 97 4.95 7.96 8.12
N LYS A 98 5.88 7.03 7.87
CA LYS A 98 7.23 6.98 8.48
C LYS A 98 8.22 6.31 7.53
N PRO A 99 9.55 6.47 7.75
CA PRO A 99 10.56 5.77 6.97
C PRO A 99 10.35 4.26 6.97
N VAL A 100 10.57 3.62 5.81
CA VAL A 100 10.39 2.18 5.60
C VAL A 100 11.71 1.54 5.19
N SER A 101 12.06 0.42 5.78
CA SER A 101 13.28 -0.33 5.43
C SER A 101 13.21 -0.84 3.99
N ILE A 102 14.30 -0.72 3.22
CA ILE A 102 14.37 -1.21 1.82
C ILE A 102 13.94 -2.69 1.72
N PRO A 103 14.48 -3.62 2.54
CA PRO A 103 14.04 -5.02 2.55
C PRO A 103 12.55 -5.25 2.80
N SER A 104 11.88 -4.36 3.56
CA SER A 104 10.46 -4.55 3.90
C SER A 104 9.50 -3.98 2.85
N LEU A 105 9.96 -3.13 1.93
CA LEU A 105 9.11 -2.50 0.91
C LEU A 105 8.27 -3.50 0.13
N GLN A 106 8.89 -4.54 -0.43
CA GLN A 106 8.19 -5.53 -1.25
C GLN A 106 7.17 -6.35 -0.43
N SER A 107 7.34 -6.44 0.89
CA SER A 107 6.45 -7.16 1.79
C SER A 107 5.28 -6.31 2.30
N LEU A 108 5.22 -5.02 1.97
CA LEU A 108 4.15 -4.14 2.42
C LEU A 108 2.80 -4.61 1.86
N PRO A 109 1.83 -5.01 2.70
CA PRO A 109 0.55 -5.54 2.22
C PRO A 109 -0.26 -4.54 1.38
N VAL A 110 -0.03 -3.25 1.59
CA VAL A 110 -0.71 -2.18 0.85
C VAL A 110 -0.26 -2.06 -0.62
N LEU A 111 0.90 -2.63 -0.97
CA LEU A 111 1.40 -2.69 -2.35
C LEU A 111 0.83 -3.87 -3.13
N PHE A 112 0.00 -4.70 -2.51
CA PHE A 112 -0.78 -5.70 -3.20
C PHE A 112 -1.52 -5.11 -4.43
N PRO A 113 -1.50 -5.75 -5.62
CA PRO A 113 -0.88 -7.02 -6.04
C PRO A 113 0.49 -6.85 -6.70
N PHE A 114 1.12 -5.68 -6.57
CA PHE A 114 2.29 -5.31 -7.33
C PHE A 114 3.56 -5.98 -6.79
N THR A 115 4.39 -6.49 -7.71
CA THR A 115 5.72 -7.02 -7.40
C THR A 115 6.75 -6.07 -7.97
N LEU A 116 7.58 -5.48 -7.09
CA LEU A 116 8.64 -4.59 -7.50
C LEU A 116 9.86 -5.42 -7.93
N THR A 117 10.20 -5.38 -9.23
CA THR A 117 11.26 -6.25 -9.80
C THR A 117 12.62 -5.56 -9.92
N ARG A 118 12.66 -4.24 -9.73
CA ARG A 118 13.87 -3.42 -9.88
C ARG A 118 14.72 -3.41 -8.61
N HIS A 119 15.99 -3.02 -8.74
CA HIS A 119 16.85 -2.77 -7.58
C HIS A 119 16.36 -1.57 -6.79
N LEU A 120 15.60 -1.80 -5.71
CA LEU A 120 14.88 -0.75 -4.98
C LEU A 120 15.78 0.37 -4.47
N ALA A 121 16.98 0.04 -3.96
CA ALA A 121 17.93 1.05 -3.50
C ALA A 121 18.40 1.98 -4.64
N TYR A 122 18.63 1.44 -5.84
CA TYR A 122 18.99 2.22 -7.03
C TYR A 122 17.84 3.13 -7.45
N VAL A 123 16.62 2.57 -7.56
CA VAL A 123 15.43 3.35 -7.95
C VAL A 123 15.17 4.50 -6.97
N VAL A 124 15.23 4.22 -5.67
CA VAL A 124 15.01 5.23 -4.62
C VAL A 124 16.07 6.33 -4.68
N SER A 125 17.35 5.97 -4.93
CA SER A 125 18.45 6.94 -4.98
C SER A 125 18.32 7.92 -6.16
N ASN A 126 17.71 7.48 -7.27
CA ASN A 126 17.47 8.29 -8.46
C ASN A 126 16.11 9.04 -8.44
N SER A 127 15.30 8.85 -7.40
CA SER A 127 13.98 9.49 -7.30
C SER A 127 14.06 10.91 -6.75
N ALA A 128 13.33 11.83 -7.37
CA ALA A 128 13.20 13.21 -6.91
C ALA A 128 12.45 13.33 -5.56
N ASN A 129 11.46 12.48 -5.32
CA ASN A 129 10.57 12.59 -4.15
C ASN A 129 10.95 11.68 -2.98
N LEU A 130 11.92 10.77 -3.19
CA LEU A 130 12.39 9.83 -2.17
C LEU A 130 13.82 10.16 -1.76
N SER A 131 14.16 9.76 -0.54
CA SER A 131 15.51 9.86 0.01
C SER A 131 15.88 8.53 0.66
N LEU A 132 17.13 8.10 0.44
CA LEU A 132 17.71 6.94 1.10
C LEU A 132 18.47 7.41 2.35
N ARG A 133 18.15 6.84 3.50
CA ARG A 133 18.82 7.11 4.78
C ARG A 133 19.49 5.82 5.25
N SER A 134 20.77 5.91 5.60
CA SER A 134 21.49 4.81 6.20
C SER A 134 21.55 4.98 7.72
N GLU A 135 21.11 3.98 8.46
CA GLU A 135 21.22 3.90 9.92
C GLU A 135 22.18 2.75 10.27
N GLY A 136 23.47 3.07 10.35
CA GLY A 136 24.52 2.08 10.53
C GLY A 136 24.89 1.32 9.24
N PRO A 137 25.67 0.23 9.34
CA PRO A 137 26.31 -0.39 8.18
C PRO A 137 25.36 -1.13 7.23
N SER A 138 24.23 -1.63 7.75
CA SER A 138 23.35 -2.54 7.00
C SER A 138 21.90 -2.09 6.87
N ASN A 139 21.47 -1.04 7.61
CA ASN A 139 20.07 -0.65 7.59
C ASN A 139 19.86 0.58 6.70
N GLN A 140 19.24 0.33 5.54
CA GLN A 140 18.82 1.39 4.64
C GLN A 140 17.30 1.57 4.72
N PHE A 141 16.89 2.82 4.87
CA PHE A 141 15.49 3.24 4.95
C PHE A 141 15.16 4.23 3.85
N VAL A 142 13.97 4.09 3.29
CA VAL A 142 13.37 5.03 2.37
C VAL A 142 12.48 5.98 3.15
N ALA A 143 12.70 7.27 2.97
CA ALA A 143 11.84 8.32 3.49
C ALA A 143 11.42 9.27 2.36
N LEU A 144 10.29 9.95 2.53
CA LEU A 144 9.94 11.06 1.64
C LEU A 144 11.01 12.14 1.72
N ARG A 145 11.41 12.67 0.57
CA ARG A 145 12.28 13.83 0.53
C ARG A 145 11.47 15.01 1.03
N SER A 146 11.89 15.59 2.17
CA SER A 146 11.30 16.82 2.66
C SER A 146 11.57 17.93 1.63
N THR A 147 10.53 18.42 0.97
CA THR A 147 10.59 19.74 0.34
C THR A 147 10.65 20.76 1.46
N LEU A 148 11.85 21.02 1.99
CA LEU A 148 12.09 22.25 2.73
C LEU A 148 11.92 23.39 1.71
N ALA A 149 10.70 23.90 1.59
CA ALA A 149 10.55 25.29 1.24
C ALA A 149 11.39 26.07 2.24
N ARG A 150 12.30 26.92 1.74
CA ARG A 150 13.05 27.90 2.52
C ARG A 150 12.08 28.62 3.47
N ALA A 151 12.01 28.18 4.73
CA ALA A 151 11.64 29.08 5.81
C ALA A 151 12.92 29.84 6.14
N SER A 152 13.17 30.88 5.34
CA SER A 152 14.15 31.90 5.65
C SER A 152 13.73 32.56 6.95
N THR A 153 14.67 32.55 7.88
CA THR A 153 14.85 33.43 9.04
C THR A 153 14.02 34.71 8.99
N LYS A 154 13.24 34.94 10.04
CA LYS A 154 13.14 36.24 10.72
C LYS A 154 13.09 35.99 12.22
#